data_AF-A0A6B3N3W4-F1
#
_entry.id   AF-A0A6B3N3W4-F1
#
_cell.length_a   1.000
_cell.length_b   1.000
_cell.length_c   1.000
_cell.angle_alpha   90.00
_cell.angle_beta   90.00
_cell.angle_gamma   90.00
#
_symmetry.space_group_name_H-M   'P 1'
#
loop_
_entity.id
_entity.type
_entity.pdbx_description
1 polymer ?
#
loop_
_entity_poly.entity_id
_entity_poly.type
_entity_poly.pdbx_seq_one_letter_code
_entity_poly.pdbx_strand_id
1 'polypeptide(L)' 'MVKAASKFITADQFIRQYGDNQCYELIDGELIEMEPTGPHEQVAALIGRKLNVEIDQKYPDFFIPYRCLIKIYI' A
#
# COMPACT_ATOMS: atom_id res chain seq x y z
N MET A 1 -15.73 -8.02 -16.67
CA MET A 1 -15.10 -6.76 -16.21
C MET A 1 -14.73 -5.96 -17.45
N VAL A 2 -15.26 -4.74 -17.60
CA VAL A 2 -14.84 -3.84 -18.69
C VAL A 2 -13.52 -3.23 -18.24
N LYS A 3 -12.42 -3.51 -18.95
CA LYS A 3 -11.12 -2.92 -18.64
C LYS A 3 -11.17 -1.46 -19.09
N ALA A 4 -11.18 -0.52 -18.14
CA ALA A 4 -11.04 0.89 -18.46
C ALA A 4 -9.72 1.12 -19.21
N ALA A 5 -9.66 2.15 -20.05
CA ALA A 5 -8.43 2.49 -20.77
C ALA A 5 -7.30 2.75 -19.76
N SER A 6 -6.15 2.08 -19.95
CA SER A 6 -4.99 2.19 -19.06
C SER A 6 -4.50 3.64 -18.99
N LYS A 7 -4.51 4.23 -17.80
CA LYS A 7 -3.97 5.56 -17.55
C LYS A 7 -2.55 5.41 -17.00
N PHE A 8 -1.56 5.78 -17.80
CA PHE A 8 -0.17 5.79 -17.37
C PHE A 8 0.21 7.12 -16.73
N ILE A 9 0.76 7.08 -15.52
CA ILE A 9 1.19 8.27 -14.76
C ILE A 9 2.53 8.03 -14.07
N THR A 10 3.24 9.12 -13.78
CA THR A 10 4.50 9.07 -13.01
C THR A 10 4.22 8.90 -11.51
N ALA A 11 5.23 8.44 -10.77
CA ALA A 11 5.15 8.34 -9.30
C ALA A 11 4.81 9.69 -8.65
N ASP A 12 5.39 10.81 -9.10
CA ASP A 12 5.11 12.13 -8.55
C ASP A 12 3.66 12.57 -8.79
N GLN A 13 3.11 12.26 -9.96
CA GLN A 13 1.70 12.51 -10.25
C GLN A 13 0.77 11.64 -9.40
N PHE A 14 1.14 10.37 -9.22
CA PHE A 14 0.39 9.46 -8.35
C PHE A 14 0.37 9.95 -6.91
N ILE A 15 1.53 10.29 -6.33
CA ILE A 15 1.63 10.80 -4.95
C ILE A 15 0.76 12.05 -4.78
N ARG A 16 0.82 13.00 -5.71
CA ARG A 16 0.08 14.27 -5.61
C ARG A 16 -1.43 14.12 -5.76
N GLN A 17 -1.90 13.14 -6.53
CA GLN A 17 -3.32 13.03 -6.89
C GLN A 17 -4.05 11.88 -6.17
N TYR A 18 -3.34 10.81 -5.85
CA TYR A 18 -3.90 9.55 -5.36
C TYR A 18 -3.17 9.03 -4.11
N GLY A 19 -2.13 9.70 -3.61
CA GLY A 19 -1.30 9.18 -2.51
C GLY A 19 -2.05 8.88 -1.21
N ASP A 20 -3.18 9.55 -0.98
CA ASP A 20 -4.05 9.33 0.19
C ASP A 20 -5.26 8.43 -0.13
N ASN A 21 -5.40 7.96 -1.37
CA ASN A 21 -6.52 7.14 -1.83
C ASN A 21 -6.13 5.67 -1.91
N GLN A 22 -6.67 4.87 -1.00
CA GLN A 22 -6.40 3.43 -0.90
C GLN A 22 -7.07 2.59 -1.98
N CYS A 23 -7.99 3.17 -2.75
CA CYS A 23 -8.62 2.48 -3.86
C CYS A 23 -7.78 2.54 -5.14
N TYR A 24 -6.54 3.04 -5.08
CA TYR A 24 -5.66 3.09 -6.25
C TYR A 24 -4.24 2.66 -5.92
N GLU A 25 -3.66 1.88 -6.83
CA GLU A 25 -2.25 1.50 -6.84
C GLU A 25 -1.58 1.96 -8.14
N LEU A 26 -0.27 2.22 -8.08
CA LEU A 26 0.56 2.46 -9.25
C LEU A 26 1.46 1.25 -9.48
N ILE A 27 1.18 0.46 -10.53
CA ILE A 27 1.96 -0.73 -10.88
C ILE A 27 2.54 -0.53 -12.28
N ASP A 28 3.87 -0.58 -12.41
CA ASP A 28 4.59 -0.38 -13.69
C ASP A 28 4.16 0.90 -14.46
N GLY A 29 3.78 1.95 -13.71
CA GLY A 29 3.30 3.22 -14.26
C GLY A 29 1.82 3.24 -14.63
N GLU A 30 1.09 2.12 -14.53
CA GLU A 30 -0.35 2.04 -14.74
C GLU A 30 -1.10 2.34 -13.44
N LEU A 31 -2.08 3.26 -13.49
CA LEU A 31 -3.00 3.50 -12.40
C LEU A 31 -4.06 2.39 -12.37
N ILE A 32 -4.09 1.61 -11.30
CA ILE A 32 -5.00 0.48 -11.12
C ILE A 32 -5.97 0.81 -10.00
N GLU A 33 -7.26 0.65 -10.26
CA GLU A 33 -8.30 0.74 -9.22
C GLU A 33 -8.34 -0.58 -8.44
N MET A 34 -8.28 -0.44 -7.12
CA MET A 34 -8.33 -1.53 -6.15
C MET A 34 -9.62 -1.43 -5.37
N GLU A 35 -10.35 -2.53 -5.27
CA GLU A 35 -11.39 -2.63 -4.25
C GLU A 35 -10.76 -3.07 -2.92
N PRO A 36 -10.87 -2.27 -1.85
CA PRO A 36 -10.47 -2.72 -0.53
C PRO A 36 -11.41 -3.85 -0.11
N THR A 37 -10.94 -5.09 -0.18
CA THR A 37 -11.72 -6.23 0.31
C THR A 37 -11.57 -6.28 1.84
N GLY A 38 -12.68 -6.10 2.56
CA GLY A 38 -12.68 -6.13 4.05
C GLY A 38 -11.94 -7.33 4.67
N PRO A 39 -11.96 -8.54 4.10
CA PRO A 39 -11.15 -9.66 4.59
C PRO A 39 -9.63 -9.42 4.52
N HIS A 40 -9.12 -8.75 3.49
CA HIS A 40 -7.69 -8.46 3.36
C HIS A 40 -7.23 -7.53 4.49
N GLU A 41 -8.03 -6.53 4.85
CA GLU A 41 -7.73 -5.64 5.98
C GLU A 41 -7.67 -6.39 7.31
N GLN A 42 -8.59 -7.34 7.54
CA GLN A 42 -8.58 -8.15 8.76
C GLN A 42 -7.33 -9.03 8.87
N VAL A 43 -6.92 -9.66 7.75
CA VAL A 43 -5.70 -10.47 7.70
C VAL A 43 -4.45 -9.61 7.91
N ALA A 44 -4.34 -8.47 7.24
CA ALA A 44 -3.23 -7.54 7.40
C ALA A 44 -3.13 -7.02 8.85
N ALA A 45 -4.27 -6.67 9.47
CA ALA A 45 -4.33 -6.24 10.86
C ALA A 45 -3.88 -7.36 11.82
N LEU A 46 -4.29 -8.60 11.58
CA LEU A 46 -3.87 -9.74 12.39
C LEU A 46 -2.36 -9.98 12.32
N ILE A 47 -1.79 -9.93 11.13
CA ILE A 47 -0.34 -10.11 10.90
C ILE A 47 0.44 -8.98 11.56
N GLY A 48 0.07 -7.72 11.29
CA GLY A 48 0.72 -6.54 11.87
C GLY A 48 0.71 -6.58 13.39
N ARG A 49 -0.42 -6.97 14.01
CA ARG A 49 -0.53 -7.13 15.46
C ARG A 49 0.48 -8.15 16.02
N LYS A 50 0.72 -9.26 15.34
CA LYS A 50 1.66 -10.29 15.81
C LYS A 50 3.11 -9.87 15.63
N LEU A 51 3.43 -9.25 14.50
CA LEU A 51 4.79 -8.77 14.23
C LEU A 51 5.18 -7.61 15.16
N ASN A 52 4.26 -6.69 15.46
CA ASN A 52 4.54 -5.58 16.37
C ASN A 52 4.99 -6.05 17.76
N VAL A 53 4.42 -7.16 18.29
CA VAL A 53 4.87 -7.73 19.57
C VAL A 53 6.33 -8.18 19.50
N GLU A 54 6.75 -8.81 18.40
CA GLU A 54 8.14 -9.25 18.24
C GLU A 54 9.09 -8.07 17.98
N ILE A 55 8.63 -7.06 17.25
CA ILE A 55 9.37 -5.81 17.01
C ILE A 55 9.64 -5.10 18.34
N ASP A 56 8.61 -4.90 19.16
CA ASP A 56 8.73 -4.26 20.46
C ASP A 56 9.73 -4.99 21.37
N GLN A 57 9.82 -6.32 21.26
CA GLN A 57 10.70 -7.14 22.10
C GLN A 57 12.15 -7.20 21.60
N LYS A 58 12.38 -7.25 20.28
CA LYS A 58 13.68 -7.62 19.69
C LYS A 58 14.26 -6.58 18.75
N TYR A 59 13.44 -5.66 18.26
CA TYR A 59 13.79 -4.71 17.20
C TYR A 59 13.24 -3.31 17.51
N PRO A 60 13.64 -2.68 18.63
CA PRO A 60 13.04 -1.44 19.11
C PRO A 60 13.19 -0.24 18.15
N ASP A 61 14.13 -0.30 17.21
CA ASP A 61 14.35 0.73 16.19
C ASP A 61 13.50 0.52 14.92
N PHE A 62 12.69 -0.55 14.86
CA PHE A 62 11.85 -0.89 13.71
C PHE A 62 10.38 -0.63 14.01
N PHE A 63 9.61 -0.35 12.98
CA PHE A 63 8.15 -0.27 13.05
C PHE A 63 7.53 -0.66 11.71
N ILE A 64 6.28 -1.11 11.75
CA ILE A 64 5.49 -1.37 10.53
C ILE A 64 4.61 -0.15 10.28
N PRO A 65 4.81 0.60 9.17
CA PRO A 65 3.92 1.69 8.82
C PRO A 65 2.53 1.14 8.51
N TYR A 66 1.50 1.71 9.15
CA TYR A 66 0.12 1.30 8.93
C TYR A 66 -0.37 1.63 7.51
N ARG A 67 0.07 2.78 6.97
CA ARG A 67 -0.14 3.20 5.58
C ARG A 67 1.07 4.00 5.13
N CYS A 68 1.75 3.56 4.07
CA CYS A 68 2.82 4.32 3.44
C CYS A 68 2.96 3.97 1.95
N LEU A 69 3.51 4.90 1.17
CA LEU A 69 3.99 4.63 -0.17
C LEU A 69 5.46 4.22 -0.09
N ILE A 70 5.80 3.07 -0.67
CA ILE A 70 7.18 2.58 -0.75
C ILE A 70 7.68 2.82 -2.16
N LYS A 71 8.71 3.66 -2.29
CA LYS A 71 9.46 3.80 -3.54
C LYS A 71 10.77 3.04 -3.41
N ILE A 72 10.87 1.92 -4.13
CA ILE A 72 12.11 1.14 -4.17
C ILE A 72 13.07 1.86 -5.11
N TYR A 73 14.26 2.18 -4.61
CA TYR A 73 15.40 2.59 -5.44
C TYR A 73 16.25 1.34 -5.65
N ILE A 74 16.28 0.85 -6.89
CA ILE A 74 17.17 -0.24 -7.34
C ILE A 74 18.27 0.37 -8.19
#